data_AF-A0A7V9PQK8-F1
#
_entry.id   AF-A0A7V9PQK8-F1
#
_cell.length_a   1.000
_cell.length_b   1.000
_cell.length_c   1.000
_cell.angle_alpha   90.00
_cell.angle_beta   90.00
_cell.angle_gamma   90.00
#
_symmetry.space_group_name_H-M   'P 1'
#
loop_
_entity.id
_entity.type
_entity.pdbx_description
1 polymer ?
#
loop_
_entity_poly.entity_id
_entity_poly.type
_entity_poly.pdbx_seq_one_letter_code
_entity_poly.pdbx_strand_id
1 'polypeptide(L)'
;MASHEHAGPVGYTGFVHPAATVRTKRFSIGGASLVEPFVSLEGDSAQIGVACNLQDNDRLLDYAGGGQQTPGDLTLGDGSFTAHGVTFIGKVRIGEACGTVINAVVQNAVIGDGTLIGPMAHVLGADPERPIVIPEASLVLFGARITSQEDVAANVIPVPAPFTIFAADVSEENLVLARGYNLLYRAAARMAPFSAAAGHPGNPGDDFPDVAQAFGKLAVAPPTVYRRGTGALPARTAGFGDLTFERFEAQAGFGVPPPDSPAASARFIVPRVASPELVDDGAMVLGGCDLAEGVRVGPESCLHGADAPAVAVGRGTRIGRNSSLHELSLSSCRVGAECVIGDRVVLHGPLEVGDRVRVGDGAVLFGPTIAAGVTIGAGALVFGPVEVSADVPEGAVIVPPGMEFLIAPSVGNHRGSLPFSASMLVPWLALQQAGGSDCGLSALSFLT
;
A
#
# COMPACT_ATOMS: atom_id res chain seq x y z
N MET A 1 4.49 30.95 14.96
CA MET A 1 5.89 30.53 14.76
C MET A 1 5.91 29.03 14.96
N ALA A 2 6.37 28.25 13.99
CA ALA A 2 6.54 26.80 14.17
C ALA A 2 7.94 26.53 14.71
N SER A 3 8.06 25.66 15.71
CA SER A 3 9.34 25.16 16.20
C SER A 3 9.82 24.01 15.31
N HIS A 4 10.92 24.22 14.60
CA HIS A 4 11.59 23.15 13.86
C HIS A 4 12.40 22.30 14.85
N GLU A 5 11.83 21.20 15.32
CA GLU A 5 12.58 20.15 16.01
C GLU A 5 12.74 18.93 15.08
N HIS A 6 13.89 18.25 15.21
CA HIS A 6 14.22 17.00 14.51
C HIS A 6 14.37 17.07 12.97
N ALA A 7 15.26 17.96 12.50
CA ALA A 7 15.96 17.75 11.23
C ALA A 7 16.97 16.60 11.38
N GLY A 8 16.52 15.37 11.14
CA GLY A 8 17.38 14.17 11.12
C GLY A 8 18.28 14.08 9.88
N PRO A 9 19.15 13.06 9.77
CA PRO A 9 19.96 12.82 8.58
C PRO A 9 19.09 12.59 7.33
N VAL A 10 19.66 12.80 6.14
CA VAL A 10 18.94 12.79 4.83
C VAL A 10 18.02 11.58 4.60
N GLY A 11 18.39 10.39 5.11
CA GLY A 11 17.59 9.16 5.04
C GLY A 11 16.58 8.94 6.18
N TYR A 12 16.23 9.99 6.92
CA TYR A 12 15.33 9.97 8.08
C TYR A 12 14.37 11.17 8.14
N THR A 13 14.23 11.96 7.07
CA THR A 13 13.09 12.90 6.93
C THR A 13 11.86 12.18 6.42
N GLY A 14 10.66 12.66 6.76
CA GLY A 14 9.43 12.22 6.10
C GLY A 14 9.46 12.54 4.60
N PHE A 15 8.52 11.96 3.85
CA PHE A 15 8.29 12.25 2.44
C PHE A 15 6.78 12.32 2.14
N VAL A 16 6.40 13.26 1.26
CA VAL A 16 5.04 13.36 0.72
C VAL A 16 5.13 13.35 -0.79
N HIS A 17 4.52 12.35 -1.43
CA HIS A 17 4.55 12.20 -2.88
C HIS A 17 3.78 13.33 -3.58
N PRO A 18 4.26 13.92 -4.70
CA PRO A 18 3.56 15.06 -5.33
C PRO A 18 2.20 14.75 -5.95
N ALA A 19 1.80 13.48 -6.05
CA ALA A 19 0.44 13.08 -6.41
C ALA A 19 -0.51 12.99 -5.20
N ALA A 20 0.00 13.12 -3.97
CA ALA A 20 -0.82 13.26 -2.76
C ALA A 20 -1.42 14.67 -2.68
N THR A 21 -2.60 14.78 -2.09
CA THR A 21 -3.34 16.02 -1.87
C THR A 21 -3.49 16.26 -0.38
N VAL A 22 -2.82 17.28 0.17
CA VAL A 22 -2.98 17.68 1.58
C VAL A 22 -3.70 19.03 1.64
N ARG A 23 -4.92 19.02 2.16
CA ARG A 23 -5.80 20.20 2.33
C ARG A 23 -6.20 20.45 3.78
N THR A 24 -5.63 19.71 4.75
CA THR A 24 -5.86 19.98 6.17
C THR A 24 -5.31 21.34 6.58
N LYS A 25 -5.98 22.02 7.52
CA LYS A 25 -5.53 23.35 8.02
C LYS A 25 -4.24 23.25 8.85
N ARG A 26 -3.96 22.08 9.42
CA ARG A 26 -2.74 21.73 10.14
C ARG A 26 -2.21 20.39 9.64
N PHE A 27 -0.98 20.36 9.17
CA PHE A 27 -0.30 19.13 8.75
C PHE A 27 1.06 19.03 9.44
N SER A 28 1.39 17.83 9.91
CA SER A 28 2.74 17.46 10.36
C SER A 28 3.03 16.02 9.98
N ILE A 29 4.29 15.75 9.64
CA ILE A 29 4.81 14.41 9.31
C ILE A 29 6.13 14.21 10.04
N GLY A 30 6.28 13.08 10.73
CA GLY A 30 7.49 12.72 11.45
C GLY A 30 8.65 12.33 10.54
N GLY A 31 9.79 12.07 11.16
CA GLY A 31 10.96 11.53 10.47
C GLY A 31 10.69 10.15 9.87
N ALA A 32 11.33 9.84 8.75
CA ALA A 32 11.30 8.55 8.07
C ALA A 32 9.92 8.03 7.61
N SER A 33 8.86 8.85 7.69
CA SER A 33 7.49 8.49 7.31
C SER A 33 7.17 8.75 5.84
N LEU A 34 6.21 8.00 5.27
CA LEU A 34 5.78 8.10 3.87
C LEU A 34 4.31 8.53 3.74
N VAL A 35 4.03 9.42 2.80
CA VAL A 35 2.69 9.62 2.21
C VAL A 35 2.78 9.35 0.72
N GLU A 36 2.11 8.29 0.28
CA GLU A 36 2.16 7.75 -1.08
C GLU A 36 1.33 8.55 -2.10
N PRO A 37 1.45 8.23 -3.41
CA PRO A 37 0.55 8.75 -4.44
C PRO A 37 -0.94 8.67 -4.11
N PHE A 38 -1.69 9.64 -4.64
CA PHE A 38 -3.16 9.73 -4.54
C PHE A 38 -3.76 9.78 -3.12
N VAL A 39 -2.95 9.76 -2.06
CA VAL A 39 -3.41 9.99 -0.68
C VAL A 39 -4.04 11.38 -0.59
N SER A 40 -5.28 11.48 -0.08
CA SER A 40 -6.05 12.72 -0.02
C SER A 40 -6.47 13.05 1.41
N LEU A 41 -5.80 14.02 2.04
CA LEU A 41 -6.04 14.44 3.41
C LEU A 41 -6.82 15.76 3.45
N GLU A 42 -8.12 15.71 3.72
CA GLU A 42 -9.00 16.88 3.83
C GLU A 42 -9.53 17.05 5.27
N GLY A 43 -9.62 18.28 5.78
CA GLY A 43 -10.15 18.56 7.12
C GLY A 43 -9.43 19.66 7.92
N ASP A 44 -9.38 19.50 9.24
CA ASP A 44 -8.78 20.45 10.19
C ASP A 44 -7.34 20.07 10.61
N SER A 45 -7.06 18.77 10.85
CA SER A 45 -5.68 18.28 11.05
C SER A 45 -5.40 16.91 10.42
N ALA A 46 -4.14 16.71 10.02
CA ALA A 46 -3.54 15.39 9.94
C ALA A 46 -2.14 15.44 10.57
N GLN A 47 -1.93 14.64 11.62
CA GLN A 47 -0.69 14.55 12.39
C GLN A 47 -0.14 13.13 12.23
N ILE A 48 0.90 12.98 11.43
CA ILE A 48 1.53 11.70 11.11
C ILE A 48 2.82 11.57 11.92
N GLY A 49 2.96 10.50 12.70
CA GLY A 49 4.14 10.20 13.52
C GLY A 49 5.42 9.90 12.72
N VAL A 50 6.44 9.41 13.44
CA VAL A 50 7.74 8.95 12.94
C VAL A 50 7.64 7.51 12.43
N ALA A 51 8.35 7.18 11.35
CA ALA A 51 8.37 5.86 10.71
C ALA A 51 6.98 5.29 10.34
N CYS A 52 6.01 6.17 10.07
CA CYS A 52 4.66 5.82 9.66
C CYS A 52 4.51 5.73 8.13
N ASN A 53 3.45 5.10 7.62
CA ASN A 53 3.09 5.24 6.21
C ASN A 53 1.57 5.37 5.95
N LEU A 54 1.24 6.20 4.96
CA LEU A 54 -0.07 6.35 4.33
C LEU A 54 0.05 5.88 2.88
N GLN A 55 -0.63 4.80 2.51
CA GLN A 55 -0.42 4.12 1.23
C GLN A 55 -1.38 4.58 0.11
N ASP A 56 -1.10 4.17 -1.13
CA ASP A 56 -1.85 4.56 -2.34
C ASP A 56 -3.37 4.66 -2.12
N ASN A 57 -3.95 5.79 -2.54
CA ASN A 57 -5.40 6.09 -2.48
C ASN A 57 -6.04 6.28 -1.09
N ASP A 58 -5.25 6.29 0.01
CA ASP A 58 -5.74 6.57 1.36
C ASP A 58 -6.40 7.96 1.51
N ARG A 59 -7.31 8.10 2.48
CA ARG A 59 -8.16 9.31 2.61
C ARG A 59 -8.36 9.73 4.05
N LEU A 60 -8.36 11.04 4.29
CA LEU A 60 -9.04 11.65 5.43
C LEU A 60 -10.17 12.54 4.91
N LEU A 61 -11.37 12.33 5.44
CA LEU A 61 -12.61 13.00 5.03
C LEU A 61 -13.31 13.67 6.22
N ASP A 62 -14.00 14.77 5.96
CA ASP A 62 -14.95 15.36 6.89
C ASP A 62 -16.11 14.40 7.20
N TYR A 63 -16.48 14.26 8.47
CA TYR A 63 -17.67 13.51 8.88
C TYR A 63 -18.93 14.37 8.69
N ALA A 64 -19.95 13.79 8.06
CA ALA A 64 -21.27 14.38 7.91
C ALA A 64 -22.36 13.34 8.27
N GLY A 65 -22.93 13.44 9.47
CA GLY A 65 -23.90 12.48 9.99
C GLY A 65 -24.53 12.96 11.30
N GLY A 66 -25.69 12.40 11.68
CA GLY A 66 -26.42 12.81 12.89
C GLY A 66 -26.92 14.26 12.92
N GLY A 67 -26.84 14.99 11.80
CA GLY A 67 -27.05 16.44 11.75
C GLY A 67 -25.81 17.27 12.15
N GLN A 68 -24.69 16.61 12.46
CA GLN A 68 -23.39 17.23 12.70
C GLN A 68 -22.56 17.24 11.42
N GLN A 69 -21.69 18.26 11.30
CA GLN A 69 -20.50 18.20 10.46
C GLN A 69 -19.29 18.30 11.38
N THR A 70 -18.29 17.45 11.19
CA THR A 70 -17.04 17.46 11.96
C THR A 70 -15.87 17.29 11.00
N PRO A 71 -15.00 18.30 10.87
CA PRO A 71 -13.85 18.21 9.98
C PRO A 71 -12.96 17.00 10.27
N GLY A 72 -12.28 16.50 9.24
CA GLY A 72 -11.26 15.46 9.38
C GLY A 72 -10.16 15.87 10.37
N ASP A 73 -9.90 15.03 11.37
CA ASP A 73 -8.85 15.22 12.38
C ASP A 73 -8.17 13.88 12.64
N LEU A 74 -7.06 13.64 11.95
CA LEU A 74 -6.28 12.41 12.03
C LEU A 74 -5.04 12.57 12.93
N THR A 75 -4.81 11.58 13.78
CA THR A 75 -3.50 11.32 14.40
C THR A 75 -3.10 9.87 14.13
N LEU A 76 -1.88 9.66 13.61
CA LEU A 76 -1.21 8.36 13.59
C LEU A 76 -0.01 8.41 14.55
N GLY A 77 0.03 7.54 15.56
CA GLY A 77 1.19 7.37 16.42
C GLY A 77 2.37 6.71 15.71
N ASP A 78 3.56 6.85 16.27
CA ASP A 78 4.84 6.43 15.69
C ASP A 78 4.87 4.93 15.34
N GLY A 79 5.54 4.59 14.24
CA GLY A 79 5.65 3.22 13.72
C GLY A 79 4.36 2.65 13.12
N SER A 80 3.32 3.47 12.91
CA SER A 80 2.03 2.99 12.39
C SER A 80 1.92 3.02 10.87
N PHE A 81 1.40 1.94 10.29
CA PHE A 81 1.20 1.79 8.86
C PHE A 81 -0.27 1.78 8.47
N THR A 82 -0.49 1.99 7.18
CA THR A 82 -1.75 1.73 6.48
C THR A 82 -1.47 0.80 5.29
N ALA A 83 -2.50 0.31 4.63
CA ALA A 83 -2.35 -0.33 3.32
C ALA A 83 -3.45 0.16 2.37
N HIS A 84 -3.16 0.14 1.08
CA HIS A 84 -3.88 0.90 0.04
C HIS A 84 -5.41 1.03 0.23
N GLY A 85 -5.93 2.25 0.05
CA GLY A 85 -7.37 2.56 0.00
C GLY A 85 -8.07 2.75 1.35
N VAL A 86 -7.32 2.89 2.46
CA VAL A 86 -7.88 3.12 3.79
C VAL A 86 -8.56 4.49 3.87
N THR A 87 -9.74 4.53 4.49
CA THR A 87 -10.52 5.77 4.63
C THR A 87 -10.77 6.14 6.10
N PHE A 88 -10.15 7.23 6.52
CA PHE A 88 -10.38 7.91 7.80
C PHE A 88 -11.49 8.95 7.67
N ILE A 89 -12.42 9.02 8.64
CA ILE A 89 -13.57 9.94 8.58
C ILE A 89 -13.79 10.63 9.94
N GLY A 90 -13.84 11.97 9.94
CA GLY A 90 -14.02 12.77 11.15
C GLY A 90 -12.82 12.66 12.09
N LYS A 91 -13.07 12.44 13.39
CA LYS A 91 -12.02 12.40 14.43
C LYS A 91 -11.46 10.99 14.57
N VAL A 92 -10.22 10.76 14.14
CA VAL A 92 -9.55 9.46 14.26
C VAL A 92 -8.22 9.58 14.97
N ARG A 93 -8.01 8.74 15.99
CA ARG A 93 -6.68 8.52 16.57
C ARG A 93 -6.29 7.06 16.43
N ILE A 94 -5.19 6.83 15.74
CA ILE A 94 -4.47 5.57 15.70
C ILE A 94 -3.29 5.69 16.67
N GLY A 95 -3.10 4.70 17.53
CA GLY A 95 -2.00 4.62 18.49
C GLY A 95 -0.63 4.42 17.84
N GLU A 96 0.36 4.04 18.64
CA GLU A 96 1.71 3.64 18.19
C GLU A 96 1.71 2.19 17.66
N ALA A 97 2.64 1.89 16.74
CA ALA A 97 2.86 0.56 16.15
C ALA A 97 1.60 -0.15 15.60
N CYS A 98 0.62 0.62 15.12
CA CYS A 98 -0.66 0.12 14.61
C CYS A 98 -0.62 -0.14 13.10
N GLY A 99 -1.59 -0.90 12.61
CA GLY A 99 -1.74 -1.19 11.18
C GLY A 99 -3.19 -1.08 10.72
N THR A 100 -3.47 -0.24 9.72
CA THR A 100 -4.82 -0.16 9.13
C THR A 100 -4.79 -0.80 7.74
N VAL A 101 -5.36 -1.99 7.58
CA VAL A 101 -5.12 -2.82 6.39
C VAL A 101 -6.13 -2.53 5.26
N ILE A 102 -5.78 -2.92 4.03
CA ILE A 102 -6.41 -2.62 2.74
C ILE A 102 -7.93 -2.39 2.80
N ASN A 103 -8.37 -1.26 2.23
CA ASN A 103 -9.78 -0.83 2.14
C ASN A 103 -10.55 -0.77 3.48
N ALA A 104 -9.86 -0.79 4.64
CA ALA A 104 -10.52 -0.57 5.93
C ALA A 104 -11.02 0.88 6.08
N VAL A 105 -12.04 1.06 6.91
CA VAL A 105 -12.67 2.37 7.17
C VAL A 105 -12.69 2.62 8.68
N VAL A 106 -12.14 3.75 9.11
CA VAL A 106 -12.10 4.14 10.53
C VAL A 106 -12.71 5.52 10.67
N GLN A 107 -13.85 5.60 11.35
CA GLN A 107 -14.65 6.82 11.53
C GLN A 107 -14.91 7.06 13.00
N ASN A 108 -14.64 8.29 13.48
CA ASN A 108 -14.92 8.73 14.86
C ASN A 108 -14.49 7.67 15.90
N ALA A 109 -13.20 7.34 15.93
CA ALA A 109 -12.67 6.19 16.65
C ALA A 109 -11.28 6.45 17.26
N VAL A 110 -10.97 5.69 18.31
CA VAL A 110 -9.65 5.61 18.94
C VAL A 110 -9.19 4.17 18.91
N ILE A 111 -8.02 3.92 18.32
CA ILE A 111 -7.41 2.61 18.19
C ILE A 111 -6.19 2.57 19.12
N GLY A 112 -6.19 1.68 20.12
CA GLY A 112 -5.08 1.53 21.07
C GLY A 112 -3.81 0.98 20.43
N ASP A 113 -2.68 1.10 21.12
CA ASP A 113 -1.35 0.82 20.57
C ASP A 113 -1.16 -0.67 20.18
N GLY A 114 -0.34 -0.93 19.16
CA GLY A 114 -0.06 -2.29 18.66
C GLY A 114 -1.24 -3.00 18.01
N THR A 115 -2.31 -2.28 17.65
CA THR A 115 -3.55 -2.85 17.10
C THR A 115 -3.61 -2.81 15.58
N LEU A 116 -4.18 -3.87 15.01
CA LEU A 116 -4.34 -4.08 13.59
C LEU A 116 -5.82 -4.06 13.20
N ILE A 117 -6.18 -3.22 12.23
CA ILE A 117 -7.52 -3.17 11.62
C ILE A 117 -7.48 -4.06 10.37
N GLY A 118 -8.15 -5.21 10.40
CA GLY A 118 -8.10 -6.17 9.28
C GLY A 118 -8.63 -5.62 7.95
N PRO A 119 -8.27 -6.23 6.81
CA PRO A 119 -8.75 -5.82 5.49
C PRO A 119 -10.29 -5.81 5.43
N MET A 120 -10.84 -4.81 4.74
CA MET A 120 -12.28 -4.53 4.63
C MET A 120 -13.01 -4.32 5.99
N ALA A 121 -12.31 -4.15 7.11
CA ALA A 121 -12.94 -3.90 8.41
C ALA A 121 -13.34 -2.42 8.55
N HIS A 122 -14.56 -2.19 9.03
CA HIS A 122 -15.17 -0.88 9.18
C HIS A 122 -15.49 -0.60 10.66
N VAL A 123 -14.80 0.37 11.27
CA VAL A 123 -15.11 0.92 12.60
C VAL A 123 -15.82 2.26 12.40
N LEU A 124 -17.12 2.30 12.70
CA LEU A 124 -18.05 3.34 12.23
C LEU A 124 -18.71 4.09 13.39
N GLY A 125 -17.93 4.89 14.13
CA GLY A 125 -18.43 5.72 15.21
C GLY A 125 -19.44 6.77 14.73
N ALA A 126 -20.63 6.79 15.32
CA ALA A 126 -21.72 7.69 14.96
C ALA A 126 -21.69 9.05 15.69
N ASP A 127 -20.80 9.22 16.67
CA ASP A 127 -20.67 10.43 17.50
C ASP A 127 -19.19 10.82 17.67
N PRO A 128 -18.73 11.94 17.08
CA PRO A 128 -17.35 12.41 17.21
C PRO A 128 -16.90 12.77 18.63
N GLU A 129 -17.82 12.99 19.58
CA GLU A 129 -17.50 13.24 21.00
C GLU A 129 -17.59 11.97 21.87
N ARG A 130 -18.07 10.85 21.31
CA ARG A 130 -18.11 9.53 21.94
C ARG A 130 -17.58 8.47 20.96
N PRO A 131 -16.27 8.51 20.65
CA PRO A 131 -15.67 7.62 19.66
C PRO A 131 -15.71 6.16 20.10
N ILE A 132 -15.73 5.25 19.12
CA ILE A 132 -15.54 3.81 19.38
C ILE A 132 -14.07 3.59 19.75
N VAL A 133 -13.83 2.91 20.86
CA VAL A 133 -12.48 2.56 21.34
C VAL A 133 -12.21 1.09 21.03
N ILE A 134 -11.21 0.82 20.18
CA ILE A 134 -10.63 -0.51 20.00
C ILE A 134 -9.47 -0.66 20.98
N PRO A 135 -9.39 -1.74 21.78
CA PRO A 135 -8.29 -1.96 22.72
C PRO A 135 -6.91 -2.03 22.04
N GLU A 136 -5.86 -1.89 22.85
CA GLU A 136 -4.47 -2.20 22.49
C GLU A 136 -4.27 -3.67 22.11
N ALA A 137 -3.16 -3.95 21.42
CA ALA A 137 -2.69 -5.29 21.04
C ALA A 137 -3.77 -6.22 20.42
N SER A 138 -4.73 -5.64 19.69
CA SER A 138 -5.90 -6.32 19.14
C SER A 138 -5.86 -6.41 17.61
N LEU A 139 -6.44 -7.46 17.03
CA LEU A 139 -6.76 -7.58 15.62
C LEU A 139 -8.28 -7.45 15.46
N VAL A 140 -8.74 -6.41 14.77
CA VAL A 140 -10.12 -6.31 14.28
C VAL A 140 -10.27 -7.30 13.12
N LEU A 141 -11.28 -8.16 13.21
CA LEU A 141 -11.49 -9.27 12.30
C LEU A 141 -11.83 -8.80 10.86
N PHE A 142 -11.51 -9.65 9.88
CA PHE A 142 -11.61 -9.35 8.45
C PHE A 142 -13.07 -9.14 8.06
N GLY A 143 -13.35 -8.05 7.32
CA GLY A 143 -14.70 -7.64 6.96
C GLY A 143 -15.61 -7.20 8.12
N ALA A 144 -15.05 -6.94 9.32
CA ALA A 144 -15.84 -6.55 10.48
C ALA A 144 -16.66 -5.28 10.24
N ARG A 145 -17.84 -5.20 10.86
CA ARG A 145 -18.66 -3.98 10.92
C ARG A 145 -18.96 -3.66 12.38
N ILE A 146 -18.16 -2.76 12.95
CA ILE A 146 -18.26 -2.27 14.32
C ILE A 146 -18.94 -0.90 14.29
N THR A 147 -20.16 -0.80 14.81
CA THR A 147 -20.99 0.43 14.77
C THR A 147 -21.24 1.04 16.15
N SER A 148 -20.90 0.30 17.20
CA SER A 148 -21.05 0.65 18.60
C SER A 148 -19.88 0.10 19.41
N GLN A 149 -19.74 0.55 20.67
CA GLN A 149 -18.77 -0.02 21.60
C GLN A 149 -19.09 -1.48 21.99
N GLU A 150 -20.36 -1.89 21.88
CA GLU A 150 -20.83 -3.25 22.19
C GLU A 150 -20.40 -4.26 21.12
N ASP A 151 -20.35 -3.83 19.84
CA ASP A 151 -19.89 -4.67 18.72
C ASP A 151 -18.43 -5.11 18.86
N VAL A 152 -17.59 -4.32 19.55
CA VAL A 152 -16.13 -4.51 19.61
C VAL A 152 -15.77 -5.89 20.13
N ALA A 153 -16.34 -6.32 21.26
CA ALA A 153 -15.98 -7.58 21.93
C ALA A 153 -16.30 -8.85 21.11
N ALA A 154 -17.12 -8.75 20.07
CA ALA A 154 -17.45 -9.85 19.16
C ALA A 154 -16.66 -9.81 17.83
N ASN A 155 -15.94 -8.71 17.56
CA ASN A 155 -15.28 -8.46 16.28
C ASN A 155 -13.76 -8.20 16.42
N VAL A 156 -13.18 -8.41 17.62
CA VAL A 156 -11.73 -8.33 17.87
C VAL A 156 -11.20 -9.56 18.59
N ILE A 157 -9.94 -9.89 18.33
CA ILE A 157 -9.14 -10.90 19.06
C ILE A 157 -7.78 -10.29 19.43
N PRO A 158 -6.97 -10.85 20.36
CA PRO A 158 -5.57 -10.44 20.51
C PRO A 158 -4.80 -10.66 19.20
N VAL A 159 -3.84 -9.78 18.86
CA VAL A 159 -3.06 -9.92 17.61
C VAL A 159 -2.32 -11.28 17.60
N PRO A 160 -2.56 -12.15 16.60
CA PRO A 160 -1.77 -13.37 16.44
C PRO A 160 -0.35 -13.02 15.97
N ALA A 161 0.67 -13.70 16.50
CA ALA A 161 2.08 -13.48 16.15
C ALA A 161 2.40 -13.46 14.62
N PRO A 162 1.69 -14.22 13.74
CA PRO A 162 1.76 -14.01 12.29
C PRO A 162 1.65 -12.55 11.82
N PHE A 163 0.78 -11.75 12.45
CA PHE A 163 0.49 -10.40 11.99
C PHE A 163 1.43 -9.33 12.58
N THR A 164 2.10 -9.59 13.71
CA THR A 164 3.09 -8.64 14.26
C THR A 164 4.36 -8.55 13.43
N ILE A 165 4.73 -9.61 12.69
CA ILE A 165 5.92 -9.61 11.83
C ILE A 165 5.56 -9.09 10.43
N PHE A 166 4.40 -9.45 9.88
CA PHE A 166 3.85 -8.78 8.68
C PHE A 166 3.81 -7.24 8.83
N ALA A 167 3.42 -6.74 10.01
CA ALA A 167 3.46 -5.31 10.34
C ALA A 167 4.88 -4.71 10.30
N ALA A 168 5.89 -5.47 10.74
CA ALA A 168 7.29 -5.05 10.70
C ALA A 168 7.84 -5.05 9.27
N ASP A 169 7.53 -6.07 8.47
CA ASP A 169 7.96 -6.19 7.07
C ASP A 169 7.44 -5.01 6.22
N VAL A 170 6.14 -4.71 6.30
CA VAL A 170 5.51 -3.56 5.62
C VAL A 170 6.15 -2.24 6.06
N SER A 171 6.52 -2.10 7.33
CA SER A 171 7.17 -0.91 7.87
C SER A 171 8.62 -0.76 7.39
N GLU A 172 9.37 -1.85 7.22
CA GLU A 172 10.71 -1.83 6.64
C GLU A 172 10.68 -1.47 5.14
N GLU A 173 9.77 -2.07 4.37
CA GLU A 173 9.59 -1.77 2.94
C GLU A 173 9.25 -0.29 2.74
N ASN A 174 8.29 0.25 3.49
CA ASN A 174 7.92 1.66 3.43
C ASN A 174 9.05 2.61 3.87
N LEU A 175 9.88 2.21 4.84
CA LEU A 175 11.09 2.94 5.23
C LEU A 175 12.13 3.00 4.10
N VAL A 176 12.30 1.91 3.34
CA VAL A 176 13.16 1.88 2.16
C VAL A 176 12.60 2.77 1.04
N LEU A 177 11.29 2.72 0.78
CA LEU A 177 10.62 3.61 -0.18
C LEU A 177 10.76 5.08 0.20
N ALA A 178 10.47 5.46 1.46
CA ALA A 178 10.61 6.82 1.97
C ALA A 178 12.04 7.38 1.79
N ARG A 179 13.05 6.53 2.01
CA ARG A 179 14.47 6.86 1.76
C ARG A 179 14.77 7.04 0.28
N GLY A 180 14.31 6.12 -0.56
CA GLY A 180 14.44 6.21 -2.02
C GLY A 180 13.86 7.52 -2.55
N TYR A 181 12.59 7.81 -2.24
CA TYR A 181 11.91 9.03 -2.65
C TYR A 181 12.64 10.30 -2.17
N ASN A 182 13.07 10.36 -0.90
CA ASN A 182 13.86 11.49 -0.39
C ASN A 182 15.17 11.70 -1.17
N LEU A 183 15.93 10.63 -1.42
CA LEU A 183 17.20 10.69 -2.15
C LEU A 183 17.00 11.15 -3.60
N LEU A 184 16.00 10.59 -4.29
CA LEU A 184 15.67 10.95 -5.66
C LEU A 184 15.27 12.42 -5.81
N TYR A 185 14.29 12.87 -5.04
CA TYR A 185 13.74 14.22 -5.18
C TYR A 185 14.78 15.30 -4.83
N ARG A 186 15.73 14.99 -3.93
CA ARG A 186 16.89 15.85 -3.66
C ARG A 186 17.95 15.77 -4.76
N ALA A 187 18.27 14.58 -5.29
CA ALA A 187 19.30 14.41 -6.32
C ALA A 187 18.95 15.08 -7.66
N ALA A 188 17.66 15.15 -8.02
CA ALA A 188 17.20 15.84 -9.22
C ALA A 188 17.04 17.37 -9.04
N ALA A 189 17.11 17.90 -7.82
CA ALA A 189 16.85 19.31 -7.53
C ALA A 189 18.01 20.23 -7.94
N ARG A 190 17.85 20.96 -9.05
CA ARG A 190 18.67 22.14 -9.41
C ARG A 190 17.89 23.47 -9.29
N MET A 191 16.95 23.56 -8.34
CA MET A 191 16.09 24.73 -8.14
C MET A 191 15.97 25.12 -6.66
N ALA A 192 15.48 26.35 -6.42
CA ALA A 192 15.64 27.11 -5.18
C ALA A 192 14.87 26.56 -3.96
N PRO A 193 15.33 26.89 -2.72
CA PRO A 193 14.72 26.41 -1.48
C PRO A 193 13.28 26.85 -1.24
N PHE A 194 12.56 26.03 -0.48
CA PHE A 194 11.24 26.32 0.05
C PHE A 194 11.32 27.41 1.14
N SER A 195 10.37 28.35 1.15
CA SER A 195 10.28 29.39 2.18
C SER A 195 8.97 29.28 2.95
N ALA A 196 8.97 29.65 4.23
CA ALA A 196 7.88 29.41 5.18
C ALA A 196 6.61 30.29 4.99
N ALA A 197 6.26 30.65 3.75
CA ALA A 197 5.00 31.27 3.39
C ALA A 197 3.93 30.18 3.18
N ALA A 198 2.78 30.30 3.85
CA ALA A 198 1.75 29.27 3.83
C ALA A 198 1.09 29.08 2.45
N GLY A 199 0.85 27.83 2.04
CA GLY A 199 0.00 27.52 0.88
C GLY A 199 0.23 26.17 0.19
N HIS A 200 1.38 25.51 0.40
CA HIS A 200 1.69 24.22 -0.23
C HIS A 200 2.71 23.43 0.62
N PRO A 201 2.56 22.10 0.80
CA PRO A 201 3.60 21.29 1.43
C PRO A 201 4.76 21.04 0.45
N GLY A 202 5.98 21.39 0.86
CA GLY A 202 7.23 21.08 0.16
C GLY A 202 8.22 20.44 1.13
N ASN A 203 9.01 19.47 0.66
CA ASN A 203 9.89 18.65 1.50
C ASN A 203 11.14 19.45 1.98
N PRO A 204 11.63 19.28 3.23
CA PRO A 204 12.66 20.16 3.79
C PRO A 204 14.11 19.66 3.65
N GLY A 205 15.07 20.60 3.57
CA GLY A 205 16.49 20.39 3.90
C GLY A 205 17.49 20.92 2.86
N ASP A 206 18.35 21.86 3.27
CA ASP A 206 19.28 22.60 2.39
C ASP A 206 20.74 22.09 2.37
N ASP A 207 21.13 21.19 3.27
CA ASP A 207 22.52 20.72 3.36
C ASP A 207 22.82 19.57 2.37
N PHE A 208 23.76 19.81 1.45
CA PHE A 208 24.12 18.90 0.36
C PHE A 208 25.61 18.53 0.41
N PRO A 209 25.99 17.33 0.90
CA PRO A 209 27.36 16.82 0.81
C PRO A 209 27.72 16.47 -0.64
N ASP A 210 29.02 16.38 -0.94
CA ASP A 210 29.52 16.01 -2.28
C ASP A 210 28.94 14.66 -2.74
N VAL A 211 28.34 14.63 -3.93
CA VAL A 211 27.77 13.42 -4.56
C VAL A 211 28.81 12.32 -4.71
N ALA A 212 30.08 12.66 -4.95
CA ALA A 212 31.17 11.68 -5.03
C ALA A 212 31.53 11.06 -3.67
N GLN A 213 31.16 11.72 -2.56
CA GLN A 213 31.50 11.33 -1.19
C GLN A 213 30.32 10.69 -0.44
N ALA A 214 29.09 11.14 -0.72
CA ALA A 214 27.87 10.62 -0.10
C ALA A 214 27.43 9.25 -0.65
N PHE A 215 27.76 8.92 -1.90
CA PHE A 215 27.33 7.68 -2.57
C PHE A 215 28.30 6.49 -2.35
N GLY A 216 29.13 6.57 -1.31
CA GLY A 216 29.88 5.40 -0.82
C GLY A 216 28.97 4.38 -0.16
N LYS A 217 28.59 3.33 -0.90
CA LYS A 217 27.94 2.08 -0.41
C LYS A 217 26.42 2.13 -0.14
N LEU A 218 25.64 2.78 -1.00
CA LEU A 218 24.25 2.36 -1.24
C LEU A 218 23.94 2.33 -2.74
N ALA A 219 23.54 1.17 -3.24
CA ALA A 219 23.04 0.99 -4.61
C ALA A 219 21.51 1.01 -4.58
N VAL A 220 20.91 2.12 -5.03
CA VAL A 220 19.46 2.33 -5.08
C VAL A 220 19.12 2.94 -6.43
N ALA A 221 18.22 2.29 -7.18
CA ALA A 221 17.76 2.74 -8.49
C ALA A 221 16.55 3.68 -8.40
N PRO A 222 16.31 4.57 -9.37
CA PRO A 222 15.04 5.28 -9.50
C PRO A 222 14.07 4.60 -10.49
N PRO A 223 12.77 4.66 -10.19
CA PRO A 223 11.33 4.01 -11.39
C PRO A 223 11.29 4.61 -12.81
N THR A 224 10.15 4.45 -13.51
CA THR A 224 9.69 5.37 -14.57
C THR A 224 8.15 5.38 -14.67
N VAL A 225 7.52 6.54 -14.95
CA VAL A 225 6.06 6.69 -15.21
C VAL A 225 5.77 6.94 -16.69
N TYR A 226 4.55 6.61 -17.13
CA TYR A 226 4.02 6.95 -18.45
C TYR A 226 2.90 8.01 -18.37
N ARG A 227 2.91 8.98 -19.30
CA ARG A 227 1.82 9.94 -19.54
C ARG A 227 1.51 10.09 -21.02
N ARG A 228 0.30 10.53 -21.35
CA ARG A 228 -0.20 10.57 -22.72
C ARG A 228 0.54 11.63 -23.54
N GLY A 229 1.02 11.22 -24.71
CA GLY A 229 1.66 12.11 -25.68
C GLY A 229 3.16 12.36 -25.47
N THR A 230 3.77 11.88 -24.38
CA THR A 230 5.23 11.94 -24.19
C THR A 230 5.97 10.69 -24.69
N GLY A 231 5.30 9.53 -24.73
CA GLY A 231 5.96 8.26 -25.02
C GLY A 231 6.80 7.76 -23.85
N ALA A 232 7.59 6.71 -24.07
CA ALA A 232 8.57 6.27 -23.09
C ALA A 232 9.66 7.36 -22.95
N LEU A 233 9.67 8.08 -21.83
CA LEU A 233 10.60 9.18 -21.58
C LEU A 233 12.03 8.65 -21.41
N PRO A 234 13.02 9.08 -22.22
CA PRO A 234 14.42 8.80 -21.93
C PRO A 234 14.81 9.43 -20.59
N ALA A 235 15.57 8.73 -19.74
CA ALA A 235 15.89 9.18 -18.37
C ALA A 235 16.48 10.60 -18.26
N ARG A 236 17.16 11.10 -19.30
CA ARG A 236 17.66 12.50 -19.42
C ARG A 236 16.57 13.58 -19.62
N THR A 237 15.31 13.16 -19.73
CA THR A 237 14.12 13.95 -20.08
C THR A 237 12.89 13.52 -19.30
N ALA A 238 13.02 12.51 -18.42
CA ALA A 238 12.02 12.15 -17.42
C ALA A 238 11.93 13.24 -16.34
N GLY A 239 10.71 13.53 -15.86
CA GLY A 239 10.47 14.42 -14.74
C GLY A 239 10.60 13.72 -13.39
N PHE A 240 10.49 14.47 -12.30
CA PHE A 240 10.68 13.98 -10.93
C PHE A 240 9.69 12.87 -10.52
N GLY A 241 8.44 12.96 -11.00
CA GLY A 241 7.44 11.89 -10.80
C GLY A 241 7.59 10.73 -11.78
N ASP A 242 8.35 10.91 -12.86
CA ASP A 242 8.62 9.86 -13.85
C ASP A 242 9.84 9.02 -13.47
N LEU A 243 10.10 8.85 -12.17
CA LEU A 243 11.28 8.20 -11.61
C LEU A 243 10.92 7.40 -10.33
N THR A 244 11.04 6.06 -10.46
CA THR A 244 11.07 3.48 -9.16
C THR A 244 12.30 2.73 -8.43
N PHE A 245 12.18 2.46 -7.13
CA PHE A 245 13.21 1.87 -6.28
C PHE A 245 13.26 0.34 -6.33
N GLU A 246 14.47 -0.20 -6.16
CA GLU A 246 14.77 -1.63 -6.07
C GLU A 246 15.35 -1.92 -4.67
N ARG A 247 14.77 -2.89 -3.94
CA ARG A 247 15.30 -3.38 -2.65
C ARG A 247 16.49 -4.30 -2.92
N PHE A 248 17.71 -3.75 -2.85
CA PHE A 248 18.92 -4.48 -3.23
C PHE A 248 19.42 -5.43 -2.12
N GLU A 249 18.82 -6.62 -2.02
CA GLU A 249 19.33 -7.69 -1.15
C GLU A 249 20.45 -8.50 -1.80
N ALA A 250 21.49 -8.81 -1.03
CA ALA A 250 22.69 -9.47 -1.53
C ALA A 250 22.51 -11.00 -1.67
N GLN A 251 21.81 -11.43 -2.72
CA GLN A 251 21.70 -12.86 -3.05
C GLN A 251 23.09 -13.50 -3.27
N ALA A 252 23.47 -14.40 -2.38
CA ALA A 252 24.72 -15.14 -2.48
C ALA A 252 24.61 -16.26 -3.54
N GLY A 253 25.29 -16.10 -4.68
CA GLY A 253 25.42 -17.19 -5.66
C GLY A 253 26.06 -16.83 -6.99
N PHE A 254 25.80 -15.63 -7.51
CA PHE A 254 26.39 -15.12 -8.76
C PHE A 254 27.35 -13.96 -8.50
N GLY A 255 28.32 -13.75 -9.41
CA GLY A 255 29.50 -12.93 -9.17
C GLY A 255 29.23 -11.44 -8.92
N VAL A 256 28.99 -11.09 -7.66
CA VAL A 256 28.75 -9.70 -7.21
C VAL A 256 30.03 -8.86 -7.42
N PRO A 257 29.97 -7.71 -8.12
CA PRO A 257 31.07 -6.75 -8.16
C PRO A 257 31.41 -6.26 -6.74
N PRO A 258 32.68 -5.98 -6.40
CA PRO A 258 33.03 -5.50 -5.06
C PRO A 258 32.27 -4.20 -4.73
N PRO A 259 31.93 -3.92 -3.45
CA PRO A 259 31.05 -2.80 -3.05
C PRO A 259 31.53 -1.40 -3.45
N ASP A 260 32.81 -1.28 -3.82
CA ASP A 260 33.48 -0.03 -4.23
C ASP A 260 33.60 0.08 -5.78
N SER A 261 32.88 -0.76 -6.53
CA SER A 261 32.94 -0.84 -8.00
C SER A 261 31.98 0.14 -8.70
N PRO A 262 32.43 0.89 -9.73
CA PRO A 262 31.54 1.66 -10.61
C PRO A 262 30.49 0.83 -11.39
N ALA A 263 30.58 -0.50 -11.35
CA ALA A 263 29.58 -1.41 -11.90
C ALA A 263 28.42 -1.74 -10.93
N ALA A 264 28.50 -1.32 -9.67
CA ALA A 264 27.38 -1.34 -8.72
C ALA A 264 26.37 -0.22 -9.06
N SER A 265 25.75 -0.36 -10.24
CA SER A 265 24.99 0.69 -10.90
C SER A 265 23.49 0.64 -10.57
N ALA A 266 22.91 1.81 -10.32
CA ALA A 266 21.47 2.03 -10.22
C ALA A 266 20.75 1.52 -11.49
N ARG A 267 20.00 0.42 -11.36
CA ARG A 267 19.27 -0.23 -12.46
C ARG A 267 17.85 0.35 -12.57
N PHE A 268 17.69 1.38 -13.40
CA PHE A 268 16.37 1.93 -13.71
C PHE A 268 15.47 0.86 -14.35
N ILE A 269 14.37 0.50 -13.69
CA ILE A 269 13.40 -0.48 -14.21
C ILE A 269 12.23 0.29 -14.82
N VAL A 270 12.12 0.20 -16.14
CA VAL A 270 11.13 0.93 -16.94
C VAL A 270 9.95 0.00 -17.27
N PRO A 271 8.69 0.40 -16.96
CA PRO A 271 7.51 -0.34 -17.38
C PRO A 271 7.49 -0.64 -18.88
N ARG A 272 7.14 -1.87 -19.24
CA ARG A 272 6.76 -2.21 -20.61
C ARG A 272 5.26 -1.96 -20.75
N VAL A 273 4.88 -1.09 -21.69
CA VAL A 273 3.47 -0.76 -21.94
C VAL A 273 3.25 -0.70 -23.46
N ALA A 274 2.48 -1.64 -24.00
CA ALA A 274 2.36 -1.86 -25.44
C ALA A 274 1.32 -0.96 -26.14
N SER A 275 0.29 -0.51 -25.43
CA SER A 275 -0.71 0.46 -25.91
C SER A 275 -0.84 1.63 -24.92
N PRO A 276 0.24 2.41 -24.72
CA PRO A 276 0.34 3.30 -23.58
C PRO A 276 -0.51 4.57 -23.71
N GLU A 277 -1.05 4.85 -24.90
CA GLU A 277 -2.13 5.84 -25.11
C GLU A 277 -3.47 5.48 -24.46
N LEU A 278 -3.56 4.29 -23.84
CA LEU A 278 -4.71 3.78 -23.09
C LEU A 278 -4.53 3.83 -21.55
N VAL A 279 -3.39 4.33 -21.08
CA VAL A 279 -3.15 4.70 -19.68
C VAL A 279 -3.65 6.14 -19.48
N ASP A 280 -4.47 6.38 -18.46
CA ASP A 280 -4.96 7.74 -18.15
C ASP A 280 -3.84 8.64 -17.60
N ASP A 281 -3.89 9.94 -17.89
CA ASP A 281 -2.90 10.94 -17.43
C ASP A 281 -2.85 11.14 -15.90
N GLY A 282 -3.92 10.72 -15.22
CA GLY A 282 -4.02 10.63 -13.76
C GLY A 282 -3.69 9.26 -13.17
N ALA A 283 -3.32 8.25 -13.97
CA ALA A 283 -2.85 6.95 -13.48
C ALA A 283 -1.35 6.97 -13.19
N MET A 284 -0.84 5.95 -12.51
CA MET A 284 0.59 5.74 -12.30
C MET A 284 0.97 4.28 -12.52
N VAL A 285 2.05 4.05 -13.27
CA VAL A 285 2.59 2.71 -13.58
C VAL A 285 4.09 2.77 -13.37
N LEU A 286 4.65 1.86 -12.57
CA LEU A 286 6.01 1.91 -12.03
C LEU A 286 6.72 0.55 -12.15
N GLY A 287 7.99 0.58 -12.57
CA GLY A 287 8.96 -0.51 -12.36
C GLY A 287 8.72 -1.76 -13.18
N GLY A 288 8.73 -2.90 -12.50
CA GLY A 288 8.54 -4.26 -13.02
C GLY A 288 7.14 -4.54 -13.60
N CYS A 289 6.45 -3.54 -14.13
CA CYS A 289 5.19 -3.65 -14.84
C CYS A 289 5.39 -4.08 -16.31
N ASP A 290 4.56 -5.01 -16.79
CA ASP A 290 4.45 -5.40 -18.20
C ASP A 290 2.97 -5.44 -18.64
N LEU A 291 2.55 -4.43 -19.40
CA LEU A 291 1.17 -4.21 -19.84
C LEU A 291 1.07 -4.49 -21.34
N ALA A 292 0.38 -5.57 -21.70
CA ALA A 292 0.24 -6.02 -23.08
C ALA A 292 -0.68 -5.13 -23.94
N GLU A 293 -0.80 -5.48 -25.23
CA GLU A 293 -1.58 -4.71 -26.21
C GLU A 293 -3.04 -4.52 -25.78
N GLY A 294 -3.56 -3.30 -25.90
CA GLY A 294 -4.95 -2.97 -25.59
C GLY A 294 -5.28 -2.84 -24.09
N VAL A 295 -4.32 -3.01 -23.18
CA VAL A 295 -4.52 -2.79 -21.73
C VAL A 295 -4.94 -1.34 -21.47
N ARG A 296 -5.94 -1.14 -20.60
CA ARG A 296 -6.47 0.18 -20.22
C ARG A 296 -6.32 0.38 -18.73
N VAL A 297 -5.81 1.53 -18.31
CA VAL A 297 -5.64 1.87 -16.88
C VAL A 297 -6.38 3.17 -16.58
N GLY A 298 -7.33 3.13 -15.65
CA GLY A 298 -8.08 4.31 -15.21
C GLY A 298 -7.26 5.24 -14.29
N PRO A 299 -7.68 6.51 -14.15
CA PRO A 299 -7.02 7.50 -13.29
C PRO A 299 -7.05 7.10 -11.82
N GLU A 300 -6.13 7.69 -11.05
CA GLU A 300 -5.90 7.46 -9.62
C GLU A 300 -5.47 6.01 -9.29
N SER A 301 -5.37 5.12 -10.28
CA SER A 301 -4.87 3.75 -10.11
C SER A 301 -3.34 3.71 -10.12
N CYS A 302 -2.77 2.94 -9.21
CA CYS A 302 -1.33 2.69 -9.09
C CYS A 302 -1.01 1.25 -9.48
N LEU A 303 -0.05 1.07 -10.39
CA LEU A 303 0.54 -0.23 -10.70
C LEU A 303 2.02 -0.14 -10.33
N HIS A 304 2.45 -0.87 -9.30
CA HIS A 304 3.80 -0.82 -8.77
C HIS A 304 4.39 -2.22 -8.66
N GLY A 305 5.59 -2.42 -9.18
CA GLY A 305 6.35 -3.64 -8.95
C GLY A 305 7.86 -3.42 -9.07
N ALA A 306 8.64 -4.31 -8.45
CA ALA A 306 10.08 -4.25 -8.36
C ALA A 306 10.76 -4.66 -9.69
N ASP A 307 11.03 -5.96 -9.92
CA ASP A 307 11.78 -6.45 -11.09
C ASP A 307 11.03 -7.48 -11.96
N ALA A 308 11.47 -7.62 -13.21
CA ALA A 308 11.32 -8.76 -14.12
C ALA A 308 10.01 -9.57 -14.08
N PRO A 309 9.08 -9.20 -14.98
CA PRO A 309 7.93 -8.43 -14.53
C PRO A 309 7.19 -9.08 -13.36
N ALA A 310 7.27 -8.43 -12.20
CA ALA A 310 6.50 -8.80 -11.02
C ALA A 310 5.01 -8.44 -11.19
N VAL A 311 4.68 -7.27 -11.75
CA VAL A 311 3.32 -6.95 -12.22
C VAL A 311 3.20 -7.25 -13.71
N ALA A 312 2.26 -8.09 -14.11
CA ALA A 312 2.00 -8.40 -15.52
C ALA A 312 0.51 -8.39 -15.84
N VAL A 313 0.10 -7.71 -16.92
CA VAL A 313 -1.32 -7.55 -17.30
C VAL A 313 -1.52 -7.93 -18.77
N GLY A 314 -2.35 -8.95 -19.01
CA GLY A 314 -2.62 -9.52 -20.31
C GLY A 314 -3.46 -8.63 -21.24
N ARG A 315 -3.38 -8.92 -22.54
CA ARG A 315 -3.94 -8.09 -23.62
C ARG A 315 -5.42 -7.76 -23.44
N GLY A 316 -5.81 -6.54 -23.79
CA GLY A 316 -7.20 -6.08 -23.76
C GLY A 316 -7.83 -5.93 -22.36
N THR A 317 -7.09 -6.23 -21.28
CA THR A 317 -7.59 -6.12 -19.91
C THR A 317 -7.80 -4.66 -19.50
N ARG A 318 -8.90 -4.39 -18.80
CA ARG A 318 -9.21 -3.08 -18.23
C ARG A 318 -8.97 -3.09 -16.73
N ILE A 319 -8.32 -2.05 -16.23
CA ILE A 319 -8.23 -1.65 -14.83
C ILE A 319 -9.07 -0.39 -14.63
N GLY A 320 -9.86 -0.35 -13.56
CA GLY A 320 -10.70 0.77 -13.18
C GLY A 320 -9.92 1.97 -12.64
N ARG A 321 -10.63 2.85 -11.94
CA ARG A 321 -10.10 4.02 -11.23
C ARG A 321 -9.67 3.68 -9.81
N ASN A 322 -8.73 4.43 -9.23
CA ASN A 322 -8.32 4.32 -7.82
C ASN A 322 -7.95 2.88 -7.38
N SER A 323 -7.46 2.05 -8.31
CA SER A 323 -7.19 0.63 -8.10
C SER A 323 -5.68 0.37 -8.00
N SER A 324 -5.25 -0.43 -7.02
CA SER A 324 -3.83 -0.69 -6.76
C SER A 324 -3.45 -2.11 -7.19
N LEU A 325 -2.40 -2.24 -8.00
CA LEU A 325 -1.74 -3.51 -8.31
C LEU A 325 -0.32 -3.45 -7.74
N HIS A 326 -0.02 -4.35 -6.81
CA HIS A 326 1.27 -4.42 -6.12
C HIS A 326 1.70 -5.88 -5.95
N GLU A 327 2.95 -6.14 -5.59
CA GLU A 327 3.38 -7.44 -5.08
C GLU A 327 4.09 -7.32 -3.73
N LEU A 328 4.00 -8.34 -2.88
CA LEU A 328 4.92 -8.46 -1.75
C LEU A 328 6.33 -8.76 -2.28
N SER A 329 7.39 -8.24 -1.63
CA SER A 329 8.78 -8.43 -2.06
C SER A 329 9.09 -9.86 -2.53
N LEU A 330 9.74 -10.00 -3.69
CA LEU A 330 10.11 -11.28 -4.32
C LEU A 330 8.93 -12.15 -4.82
N SER A 331 7.71 -11.61 -4.91
CA SER A 331 6.54 -12.30 -5.49
C SER A 331 6.13 -11.74 -6.87
N SER A 332 4.89 -11.96 -7.31
CA SER A 332 4.37 -11.37 -8.56
C SER A 332 2.84 -11.30 -8.57
N CYS A 333 2.29 -10.23 -9.16
CA CYS A 333 0.88 -10.03 -9.44
C CYS A 333 0.62 -10.20 -10.95
N ARG A 334 -0.02 -11.30 -11.36
CA ARG A 334 -0.24 -11.65 -12.77
C ARG A 334 -1.72 -11.66 -13.12
N VAL A 335 -2.12 -10.86 -14.10
CA VAL A 335 -3.50 -10.75 -14.60
C VAL A 335 -3.57 -11.18 -16.06
N GLY A 336 -4.53 -12.05 -16.39
CA GLY A 336 -4.75 -12.60 -17.72
C GLY A 336 -5.27 -11.60 -18.75
N ALA A 337 -5.61 -12.10 -19.93
CA ALA A 337 -6.16 -11.31 -21.03
C ALA A 337 -7.67 -11.10 -20.92
N GLU A 338 -8.17 -10.01 -21.51
CA GLU A 338 -9.61 -9.69 -21.64
C GLU A 338 -10.36 -9.56 -20.29
N CYS A 339 -9.63 -9.33 -19.19
CA CYS A 339 -10.20 -9.19 -17.85
C CYS A 339 -10.80 -7.79 -17.62
N VAL A 340 -11.74 -7.69 -16.68
CA VAL A 340 -12.34 -6.42 -16.25
C VAL A 340 -12.15 -6.28 -14.74
N ILE A 341 -11.18 -5.47 -14.34
CA ILE A 341 -10.94 -5.09 -12.95
C ILE A 341 -11.68 -3.76 -12.70
N GLY A 342 -12.56 -3.74 -11.70
CA GLY A 342 -13.42 -2.61 -11.33
C GLY A 342 -12.67 -1.43 -10.72
N ASP A 343 -13.41 -0.45 -10.22
CA ASP A 343 -12.86 0.73 -9.52
C ASP A 343 -12.60 0.42 -8.04
N ARG A 344 -11.55 0.98 -7.44
CA ARG A 344 -11.10 0.76 -6.04
C ARG A 344 -10.74 -0.70 -5.71
N VAL A 345 -10.34 -1.48 -6.71
CA VAL A 345 -9.89 -2.86 -6.53
C VAL A 345 -8.42 -2.89 -6.12
N VAL A 346 -8.07 -3.74 -5.16
CA VAL A 346 -6.68 -3.96 -4.77
C VAL A 346 -6.26 -5.40 -5.09
N LEU A 347 -5.25 -5.54 -5.94
CA LEU A 347 -4.66 -6.81 -6.36
C LEU A 347 -3.23 -6.87 -5.79
N HIS A 348 -3.03 -7.70 -4.75
CA HIS A 348 -1.74 -7.80 -4.07
C HIS A 348 -1.10 -9.18 -4.31
N GLY A 349 0.11 -9.16 -4.85
CA GLY A 349 0.94 -10.33 -5.08
C GLY A 349 1.36 -11.02 -3.77
N PRO A 350 1.61 -12.34 -3.77
CA PRO A 350 1.56 -13.25 -4.93
C PRO A 350 0.12 -13.46 -5.44
N LEU A 351 -0.11 -13.39 -6.75
CA LEU A 351 -1.46 -13.46 -7.35
C LEU A 351 -1.40 -13.98 -8.79
N GLU A 352 -2.30 -14.88 -9.14
CA GLU A 352 -2.57 -15.33 -10.51
C GLU A 352 -4.05 -15.16 -10.85
N VAL A 353 -4.38 -14.39 -11.88
CA VAL A 353 -5.74 -14.22 -12.38
C VAL A 353 -5.80 -14.68 -13.83
N GLY A 354 -6.62 -15.68 -14.14
CA GLY A 354 -6.82 -16.19 -15.49
C GLY A 354 -7.53 -15.21 -16.43
N ASP A 355 -7.57 -15.55 -17.72
CA ASP A 355 -8.26 -14.77 -18.76
C ASP A 355 -9.75 -14.53 -18.47
N ARG A 356 -10.30 -13.41 -18.97
CA ARG A 356 -11.74 -13.05 -18.96
C ARG A 356 -12.37 -13.00 -17.57
N VAL A 357 -11.57 -12.94 -16.51
CA VAL A 357 -12.04 -12.73 -15.14
C VAL A 357 -12.64 -11.34 -14.99
N ARG A 358 -13.70 -11.23 -14.20
CA ARG A 358 -14.29 -9.95 -13.79
C ARG A 358 -14.10 -9.77 -12.28
N VAL A 359 -13.66 -8.60 -11.85
CA VAL A 359 -13.51 -8.25 -10.43
C VAL A 359 -14.33 -6.99 -10.17
N GLY A 360 -15.34 -7.11 -9.31
CA GLY A 360 -16.22 -6.01 -8.95
C GLY A 360 -15.54 -4.93 -8.12
N ASP A 361 -16.11 -3.73 -8.17
CA ASP A 361 -15.64 -2.55 -7.44
C ASP A 361 -15.32 -2.81 -5.95
N GLY A 362 -14.24 -2.22 -5.45
CA GLY A 362 -13.87 -2.30 -4.02
C GLY A 362 -13.40 -3.67 -3.53
N ALA A 363 -13.28 -4.68 -4.40
CA ALA A 363 -12.79 -6.00 -4.02
C ALA A 363 -11.28 -6.01 -3.72
N VAL A 364 -10.86 -6.93 -2.86
CA VAL A 364 -9.46 -7.10 -2.42
C VAL A 364 -9.04 -8.54 -2.66
N LEU A 365 -7.98 -8.73 -3.44
CA LEU A 365 -7.45 -10.04 -3.83
C LEU A 365 -5.97 -10.10 -3.45
N PHE A 366 -5.65 -10.78 -2.36
CA PHE A 366 -4.29 -10.94 -1.82
C PHE A 366 -3.99 -12.43 -1.70
N GLY A 367 -3.15 -12.99 -2.60
CA GLY A 367 -2.78 -14.42 -2.56
C GLY A 367 -3.40 -15.40 -3.58
N PRO A 368 -4.62 -15.22 -4.12
CA PRO A 368 -5.29 -16.33 -4.79
C PRO A 368 -4.78 -16.67 -6.20
N THR A 369 -5.08 -17.89 -6.63
CA THR A 369 -5.13 -18.27 -8.04
C THR A 369 -6.59 -18.30 -8.48
N ILE A 370 -6.96 -17.48 -9.46
CA ILE A 370 -8.34 -17.33 -9.95
C ILE A 370 -8.44 -17.92 -11.36
N ALA A 371 -9.36 -18.87 -11.55
CA ALA A 371 -9.57 -19.54 -12.83
C ALA A 371 -10.15 -18.60 -13.91
N ALA A 372 -9.86 -18.90 -15.18
CA ALA A 372 -10.32 -18.09 -16.30
C ALA A 372 -11.87 -18.05 -16.40
N GLY A 373 -12.41 -16.85 -16.60
CA GLY A 373 -13.85 -16.59 -16.74
C GLY A 373 -14.64 -16.40 -15.45
N VAL A 374 -14.01 -16.55 -14.27
CA VAL A 374 -14.62 -16.34 -12.95
C VAL A 374 -15.02 -14.86 -12.75
N THR A 375 -16.11 -14.64 -12.02
CA THR A 375 -16.56 -13.33 -11.54
C THR A 375 -16.39 -13.24 -10.02
N ILE A 376 -15.62 -12.25 -9.57
CA ILE A 376 -15.51 -11.83 -8.17
C ILE A 376 -16.48 -10.65 -7.95
N GLY A 377 -17.36 -10.76 -6.97
CA GLY A 377 -18.32 -9.71 -6.61
C GLY A 377 -17.68 -8.44 -6.05
N ALA A 378 -18.43 -7.34 -6.05
CA ALA A 378 -17.98 -6.08 -5.47
C ALA A 378 -17.76 -6.23 -3.94
N GLY A 379 -16.77 -5.52 -3.41
CA GLY A 379 -16.41 -5.55 -1.98
C GLY A 379 -16.06 -6.93 -1.43
N ALA A 380 -15.76 -7.93 -2.28
CA ALA A 380 -15.31 -9.24 -1.83
C ALA A 380 -13.83 -9.21 -1.45
N LEU A 381 -13.48 -9.87 -0.35
CA LEU A 381 -12.12 -10.11 0.11
C LEU A 381 -11.77 -11.58 -0.11
N VAL A 382 -10.75 -11.84 -0.93
CA VAL A 382 -10.11 -13.16 -1.03
C VAL A 382 -8.68 -13.03 -0.55
N PHE A 383 -8.38 -13.68 0.57
CA PHE A 383 -7.08 -13.60 1.26
C PHE A 383 -6.39 -14.96 1.31
N GLY A 384 -5.07 -14.96 1.18
CA GLY A 384 -4.22 -16.14 1.24
C GLY A 384 -4.16 -16.94 -0.06
N PRO A 385 -3.33 -17.98 -0.12
CA PRO A 385 -3.03 -18.73 -1.33
C PRO A 385 -4.12 -19.78 -1.61
N VAL A 386 -5.32 -19.32 -1.97
CA VAL A 386 -6.49 -20.17 -2.28
C VAL A 386 -6.74 -20.31 -3.78
N GLU A 387 -7.37 -21.41 -4.20
CA GLU A 387 -7.81 -21.64 -5.58
C GLU A 387 -9.28 -21.25 -5.75
N VAL A 388 -9.54 -20.27 -6.61
CA VAL A 388 -10.87 -19.73 -6.91
C VAL A 388 -11.33 -20.20 -8.29
N SER A 389 -12.06 -21.31 -8.32
CA SER A 389 -12.53 -21.97 -9.55
C SER A 389 -14.01 -21.72 -9.89
N ALA A 390 -14.71 -20.91 -9.10
CA ALA A 390 -16.10 -20.52 -9.30
C ALA A 390 -16.35 -19.06 -8.86
N ASP A 391 -17.49 -18.49 -9.25
CA ASP A 391 -17.86 -17.11 -8.94
C ASP A 391 -17.94 -16.85 -7.42
N VAL A 392 -17.34 -15.75 -6.98
CA VAL A 392 -17.33 -15.31 -5.57
C VAL A 392 -18.41 -14.23 -5.37
N PRO A 393 -19.36 -14.39 -4.42
CA PRO A 393 -20.43 -13.42 -4.20
C PRO A 393 -19.97 -12.02 -3.79
N GLU A 394 -20.85 -11.03 -3.95
CA GLU A 394 -20.68 -9.67 -3.41
C GLU A 394 -20.51 -9.71 -1.88
N GLY A 395 -19.58 -8.89 -1.37
CA GLY A 395 -19.27 -8.79 0.07
C GLY A 395 -18.70 -10.07 0.70
N ALA A 396 -18.30 -11.07 -0.10
CA ALA A 396 -17.79 -12.33 0.44
C ALA A 396 -16.40 -12.19 1.06
N VAL A 397 -16.17 -12.84 2.21
CA VAL A 397 -14.84 -12.97 2.80
C VAL A 397 -14.41 -14.43 2.71
N ILE A 398 -13.37 -14.67 1.92
CA ILE A 398 -12.79 -15.98 1.64
C ILE A 398 -11.35 -16.02 2.16
N VAL A 399 -11.02 -17.06 2.91
CA VAL A 399 -9.70 -17.31 3.51
C VAL A 399 -9.25 -18.76 3.27
N PRO A 400 -8.00 -19.15 3.56
CA PRO A 400 -7.58 -20.54 3.48
C PRO A 400 -8.17 -21.38 4.62
N PRO A 401 -8.22 -22.73 4.49
CA PRO A 401 -8.76 -23.60 5.52
C PRO A 401 -7.93 -23.50 6.80
N GLY A 402 -8.59 -23.39 7.95
CA GLY A 402 -7.97 -23.14 9.25
C GLY A 402 -7.82 -21.66 9.62
N MET A 403 -8.09 -20.73 8.69
CA MET A 403 -8.05 -19.28 8.95
C MET A 403 -9.45 -18.66 9.13
N GLU A 404 -10.52 -19.44 9.15
CA GLU A 404 -11.91 -18.95 9.25
C GLU A 404 -12.21 -18.18 10.55
N PHE A 405 -11.35 -18.32 11.57
CA PHE A 405 -11.40 -17.53 12.80
C PHE A 405 -11.05 -16.05 12.60
N LEU A 406 -10.36 -15.69 11.51
CA LEU A 406 -10.07 -14.31 11.13
C LEU A 406 -11.29 -13.57 10.58
N ILE A 407 -12.34 -14.30 10.15
CA ILE A 407 -13.53 -13.68 9.55
C ILE A 407 -14.50 -13.21 10.63
N ALA A 408 -14.85 -11.94 10.60
CA ALA A 408 -15.73 -11.32 11.58
C ALA A 408 -17.15 -11.94 11.56
N PRO A 409 -17.80 -12.14 12.72
CA PRO A 409 -19.20 -12.60 12.78
C PRO A 409 -20.17 -11.69 12.02
N SER A 410 -19.86 -10.40 11.92
CA SER A 410 -20.64 -9.38 11.21
C SER A 410 -20.66 -9.52 9.67
N VAL A 411 -19.82 -10.40 9.09
CA VAL A 411 -19.90 -10.83 7.67
C VAL A 411 -21.09 -11.77 7.42
N GLY A 412 -21.61 -12.42 8.47
CA GLY A 412 -22.76 -13.31 8.39
C GLY A 412 -22.56 -14.48 7.42
N ASN A 413 -23.51 -14.69 6.50
CA ASN A 413 -23.54 -15.82 5.58
C ASN A 413 -22.56 -15.70 4.39
N HIS A 414 -21.87 -14.56 4.24
CA HIS A 414 -20.95 -14.31 3.13
C HIS A 414 -19.50 -14.75 3.44
N ARG A 415 -19.29 -15.47 4.54
CA ARG A 415 -18.01 -16.06 4.93
C ARG A 415 -17.77 -17.42 4.26
N GLY A 416 -16.53 -17.74 3.92
CA GLY A 416 -16.15 -19.08 3.45
C GLY A 416 -14.65 -19.34 3.49
N SER A 417 -14.28 -20.57 3.16
CA SER A 417 -12.91 -20.94 2.84
C SER A 417 -12.86 -21.77 1.56
N LEU A 418 -11.73 -21.68 0.86
CA LEU A 418 -11.45 -22.38 -0.40
C LEU A 418 -10.14 -23.17 -0.27
N PRO A 419 -9.95 -24.26 -1.03
CA PRO A 419 -8.73 -25.06 -0.95
C PRO A 419 -7.48 -24.24 -1.30
N PHE A 420 -6.33 -24.63 -0.75
CA PHE A 420 -5.05 -24.02 -1.09
C PHE A 420 -4.71 -24.19 -2.58
N SER A 421 -4.29 -23.10 -3.24
CA SER A 421 -3.73 -23.15 -4.59
C SER A 421 -2.37 -23.83 -4.59
N ALA A 422 -2.21 -24.85 -5.43
CA ALA A 422 -0.95 -25.56 -5.57
C ALA A 422 0.15 -24.71 -6.26
N SER A 423 -0.21 -23.71 -7.09
CA SER A 423 0.79 -22.80 -7.69
C SER A 423 1.23 -21.71 -6.71
N MET A 424 0.32 -21.21 -5.85
CA MET A 424 0.62 -20.11 -4.94
C MET A 424 1.12 -20.54 -3.55
N LEU A 425 0.85 -21.76 -3.10
CA LEU A 425 1.31 -22.22 -1.78
C LEU A 425 2.85 -22.19 -1.64
N VAL A 426 3.61 -22.58 -2.67
CA VAL A 426 5.08 -22.55 -2.60
C VAL A 426 5.64 -21.12 -2.61
N PRO A 427 5.23 -20.20 -3.51
CA PRO A 427 5.55 -18.77 -3.38
C PRO A 427 5.17 -18.17 -2.02
N TRP A 428 3.95 -18.45 -1.53
CA TRP A 428 3.47 -17.95 -0.23
C TRP A 428 4.31 -18.44 0.95
N LEU A 429 4.87 -19.65 0.87
CA LEU A 429 5.80 -20.20 1.86
C LEU A 429 7.25 -19.73 1.66
N ALA A 430 7.69 -19.46 0.42
CA ALA A 430 9.01 -18.94 0.13
C ALA A 430 9.19 -17.51 0.68
N LEU A 431 8.13 -16.70 0.64
CA LEU A 431 8.07 -15.37 1.27
C LEU A 431 8.34 -15.44 2.78
N GLN A 432 7.97 -16.54 3.45
CA GLN A 432 8.24 -16.77 4.89
C GLN A 432 9.69 -17.21 5.18
N GLN A 433 10.52 -17.37 4.14
CA GLN A 433 11.91 -17.85 4.25
C GLN A 433 12.94 -16.90 3.62
N ALA A 434 12.50 -15.93 2.81
CA ALA A 434 13.38 -15.07 2.03
C ALA A 434 13.70 -13.72 2.70
N GLY A 435 12.98 -13.32 3.75
CA GLY A 435 13.29 -12.11 4.52
C GLY A 435 14.63 -12.27 5.25
N GLY A 436 15.58 -11.35 4.99
CA GLY A 436 16.96 -11.41 5.50
C GLY A 436 17.16 -11.23 7.02
N SER A 437 16.12 -11.41 7.84
CA SER A 437 16.21 -11.44 9.30
C SER A 437 15.68 -12.77 9.84
N ASP A 438 16.36 -13.32 10.85
CA ASP A 438 16.09 -14.66 11.41
C ASP A 438 14.90 -14.62 12.39
N CYS A 439 13.78 -14.05 11.91
CA CYS A 439 12.63 -13.60 12.70
C CYS A 439 11.32 -14.36 12.42
N GLY A 440 11.44 -15.61 11.96
CA GLY A 440 10.54 -16.73 12.28
C GLY A 440 9.03 -16.50 12.18
N LEU A 441 8.47 -16.60 10.96
CA LEU A 441 7.02 -16.58 10.73
C LEU A 441 6.44 -17.93 10.31
N SER A 442 6.30 -18.84 11.28
CA SER A 442 5.71 -20.17 11.09
C SER A 442 4.18 -20.12 10.93
N ALA A 443 3.67 -19.54 9.83
CA ALA A 443 2.23 -19.56 9.52
C ALA A 443 1.68 -21.01 9.39
N LEU A 444 2.55 -21.96 9.03
CA LEU A 444 2.26 -23.41 9.08
C LEU A 444 2.04 -23.98 10.49
N SER A 445 2.38 -23.28 11.58
CA SER A 445 2.12 -23.75 12.95
C SER A 445 0.64 -23.69 13.37
N PHE A 446 -0.23 -23.13 12.52
CA PHE A 446 -1.69 -23.26 12.61
C PHE A 446 -2.23 -24.45 11.77
N LEU A 447 -1.35 -25.21 11.10
CA LEU A 447 -1.67 -26.26 10.13
C LEU A 447 -1.01 -27.62 10.45
N THR A 448 -0.42 -27.77 11.64
CA THR A 448 0.23 -29.01 12.14
C THR A 448 -0.14 -29.32 13.59
#